data_AF-A0A8H8XDJ2-F1
#
_entry.id   AF-A0A8H8XDJ2-F1
#
_cell.length_a   1.000
_cell.length_b   1.000
_cell.length_c   1.000
_cell.angle_alpha   90.00
_cell.angle_beta   90.00
_cell.angle_gamma   90.00
#
_symmetry.space_group_name_H-M   'P 1'
#
loop_
_entity.id
_entity.type
_entity.pdbx_description
1 polymer ?
#
loop_
_entity_poly.entity_id
_entity_poly.type
_entity_poly.pdbx_seq_one_letter_code
_entity_poly.pdbx_strand_id
1 'polypeptide(L)' 'MSPVPKCFMSYSHDNKEHEEWVLSLATRLRENGVDVILDQWDLGLGGDIPAFMDGLTESSSYLCLF' A
#
# COMPACT_ATOMS: atom_id res chain seq x y z
N MET A 1 -11.25 12.60 17.75
CA MET A 1 -11.18 12.05 16.37
C MET A 1 -10.41 10.75 16.45
N SER A 2 -10.97 9.66 15.94
CA SER A 2 -10.21 8.42 15.81
C SER A 2 -9.08 8.65 14.81
N PRO A 3 -7.86 8.12 15.04
CA PRO A 3 -6.77 8.25 14.09
C PRO A 3 -7.18 7.64 12.74
N VAL A 4 -6.73 8.25 11.64
CA VAL A 4 -6.90 7.71 10.30
C VAL A 4 -6.21 6.33 10.28
N PRO A 5 -6.91 5.24 9.91
CA PRO A 5 -6.31 3.92 9.90
C PRO A 5 -5.24 3.84 8.81
N LYS A 6 -4.01 3.47 9.20
CA LYS A 6 -2.93 3.16 8.26
C LYS A 6 -2.96 1.68 7.87
N CYS A 7 -2.86 1.40 6.58
CA CYS A 7 -2.89 0.06 6.01
C CYS A 7 -1.70 -0.16 5.08
N PHE A 8 -0.86 -1.15 5.37
CA PHE A 8 0.19 -1.57 4.46
C PHE A 8 -0.35 -2.61 3.49
N MET A 9 -0.12 -2.41 2.19
CA MET A 9 -0.56 -3.37 1.17
C MET A 9 0.61 -4.02 0.47
N SER A 10 0.63 -5.35 0.51
CA SER A 10 1.61 -6.18 -0.20
C SER A 10 0.87 -6.97 -1.27
N TYR A 11 1.40 -7.01 -2.49
CA TYR A 11 0.79 -7.76 -3.58
C TYR A 11 1.83 -8.42 -4.50
N SER A 12 1.39 -9.34 -5.36
CA SER A 12 2.24 -10.00 -6.36
C SER A 12 2.40 -9.13 -7.62
N HIS A 13 3.62 -8.91 -8.09
CA HIS A 13 3.89 -8.20 -9.36
C HIS A 13 3.77 -9.15 -10.57
N ASP A 14 2.79 -10.05 -10.54
CA ASP A 14 2.70 -11.16 -11.49
C ASP A 14 2.18 -10.72 -12.87
N ASN A 15 1.23 -9.77 -12.89
CA ASN A 15 0.69 -9.24 -14.14
C ASN A 15 0.15 -7.80 -13.99
N LYS A 16 0.14 -7.07 -15.11
CA LYS A 16 -0.28 -5.67 -15.16
C LYS A 16 -1.75 -5.44 -14.79
N GLU A 17 -2.64 -6.35 -15.17
CA GLU A 17 -4.07 -6.22 -14.83
C GLU A 17 -4.28 -6.29 -13.31
N HIS A 18 -3.53 -7.17 -12.64
CA HIS A 18 -3.51 -7.27 -11.19
C HIS A 18 -2.90 -6.03 -10.54
N GLU A 19 -1.76 -5.54 -11.04
CA GLU A 19 -1.15 -4.28 -10.57
C GLU A 19 -2.13 -3.10 -10.66
N GLU A 20 -2.83 -2.94 -11.78
CA GLU A 20 -3.84 -1.89 -11.99
C GLU A 20 -5.06 -2.05 -11.08
N TRP A 21 -5.50 -3.29 -10.85
CA TRP A 21 -6.59 -3.59 -9.93
C TRP A 21 -6.21 -3.25 -8.48
N VAL A 22 -5.00 -3.62 -8.04
CA VAL A 22 -4.48 -3.28 -6.71
C VAL A 22 -4.40 -1.77 -6.54
N LEU A 23 -3.90 -1.06 -7.54
CA LEU A 23 -3.84 0.41 -7.53
C LEU A 23 -5.23 1.05 -7.40
N SER A 24 -6.22 0.52 -8.13
CA SER A 24 -7.62 0.97 -8.05
C SER A 24 -8.21 0.74 -6.66
N LEU A 25 -7.96 -0.43 -6.06
CA LEU A 25 -8.37 -0.74 -4.70
C LEU A 25 -7.71 0.21 -3.67
N ALA A 26 -6.40 0.42 -3.78
CA ALA A 26 -5.64 1.34 -2.94
C ALA A 26 -6.22 2.76 -2.97
N THR A 27 -6.52 3.24 -4.17
CA THR A 27 -7.08 4.57 -4.40
C THR A 27 -8.43 4.72 -3.72
N ARG A 28 -9.33 3.73 -3.90
CA ARG A 28 -10.64 3.71 -3.26
C ARG A 28 -10.54 3.67 -1.73
N LEU A 29 -9.57 2.94 -1.17
CA LEU A 29 -9.35 2.91 0.27
C LEU A 29 -8.93 4.28 0.81
N ARG A 30 -8.00 4.99 0.13
CA ARG A 30 -7.62 6.37 0.48
C ARG A 30 -8.80 7.34 0.38
N GLU A 31 -9.63 7.25 -0.67
CA GLU A 31 -10.86 8.04 -0.81
C GLU A 31 -11.87 7.81 0.33
N ASN A 32 -11.86 6.62 0.93
CA ASN A 32 -12.70 6.27 2.07
C ASN A 32 -12.04 6.54 3.44
N GLY A 33 -10.90 7.25 3.45
CA GLY A 33 -10.24 7.68 4.68
C GLY A 33 -9.32 6.62 5.31
N VAL A 34 -8.74 5.73 4.51
CA VAL A 34 -7.68 4.80 4.94
C VAL A 34 -6.35 5.25 4.36
N ASP A 35 -5.36 5.49 5.20
CA ASP A 35 -4.01 5.85 4.73
C ASP A 35 -3.26 4.59 4.28
N VAL A 36 -3.28 4.34 2.97
CA VAL A 36 -2.69 3.14 2.37
C VAL A 36 -1.22 3.37 2.01
N ILE A 37 -0.33 2.46 2.41
CA ILE A 37 1.07 2.39 1.96
C ILE A 37 1.14 1.35 0.83
N LEU A 38 1.62 1.75 -0.34
CA LEU A 38 1.70 0.92 -1.56
C LEU A 38 3.00 1.21 -2.29
N ASP A 39 3.75 0.16 -2.63
CA ASP A 39 5.04 0.28 -3.33
C ASP A 39 4.95 1.03 -4.69
N GLN A 40 3.86 0.90 -5.44
CA GLN A 40 3.64 1.64 -6.69
C GLN A 40 3.67 3.17 -6.50
N TRP A 41 3.39 3.68 -5.28
CA TRP A 41 3.44 5.10 -4.94
C TRP A 41 4.69 5.46 -4.14
N ASP A 42 5.00 4.62 -3.16
CA ASP A 42 5.97 4.92 -2.11
C ASP A 42 7.37 4.39 -2.45
N LEU A 43 7.49 3.53 -3.48
CA LEU A 43 8.74 2.96 -3.97
C LEU A 43 9.01 3.36 -5.44
N GLY A 44 9.77 4.43 -5.62
CA GLY A 44 10.27 4.84 -6.94
C GLY A 44 11.41 3.96 -7.48
N LEU A 45 11.81 4.19 -8.74
CA LEU A 45 13.03 3.57 -9.29
C LEU A 45 14.26 3.99 -8.46
N GLY A 46 14.95 3.01 -7.87
CA GLY A 46 16.04 3.25 -6.92
C GLY A 46 15.59 3.60 -5.50
N GLY A 47 14.33 3.31 -5.16
CA GLY A 47 13.72 3.59 -3.87
C GLY A 47 14.36 2.85 -2.70
N ASP A 48 14.21 3.45 -1.51
CA ASP A 48 14.74 2.94 -0.26
C ASP A 48 13.79 1.86 0.30
N ILE A 49 14.06 0.60 -0.06
CA ILE A 49 13.31 -0.56 0.42
C ILE A 49 13.26 -0.61 1.96
N PRO A 50 14.37 -0.42 2.70
CA PRO A 50 14.31 -0.30 4.16
C PRO A 50 13.27 0.71 4.66
N ALA A 51 13.28 1.95 4.12
CA ALA A 51 12.33 2.97 4.54
C ALA A 51 10.87 2.61 4.21
N PHE A 52 10.63 1.93 3.10
CA PHE A 52 9.28 1.42 2.78
C PHE A 52 8.84 0.31 3.75
N MET A 53 9.77 -0.57 4.13
CA MET A 53 9.49 -1.64 5.09
C MET A 53 9.21 -1.10 6.50
N ASP A 54 9.65 0.11 6.86
CA ASP A 54 9.23 0.76 8.11
C ASP A 54 7.70 0.97 8.18
N GLY A 55 7.06 1.11 7.01
CA GLY A 55 5.60 1.13 6.88
C GLY A 55 4.90 -0.13 7.42
N LEU A 56 5.59 -1.27 7.45
CA LEU A 56 5.10 -2.49 8.12
C LEU A 56 5.06 -2.36 9.65
N THR A 57 5.86 -1.47 10.24
CA THR A 57 5.85 -1.28 11.71
C THR A 57 4.84 -0.19 12.11
N GLU A 58 4.63 0.79 11.24
CA GLU A 58 3.73 1.92 11.49
C GLU A 58 2.25 1.63 11.21
N SER A 59 1.96 0.57 10.45
CA SER A 59 0.59 0.27 10.01
C SER A 59 -0.20 -0.55 11.04
N SER A 60 -1.44 -0.15 11.27
CA SER A 60 -2.36 -0.87 12.16
C SER A 60 -3.01 -2.09 11.49
N SER A 61 -3.02 -2.13 10.16
CA SER A 61 -3.64 -3.17 9.34
C SER A 61 -2.74 -3.55 8.16
N TYR A 62 -2.88 -4.78 7.68
CA TYR A 62 -2.10 -5.32 6.56
C TYR A 62 -3.03 -6.04 5.60
N LEU A 63 -2.88 -5.78 4.29
CA LEU A 63 -3.62 -6.47 3.25
C LEU A 63 -2.62 -7.15 2.31
N CYS A 64 -2.69 -8.48 2.24
CA CYS A 64 -1.88 -9.29 1.33
C CYS A 64 -2.75 -9.79 0.17
N LEU A 65 -2.34 -9.50 -1.05
CA LEU A 65 -3.01 -9.88 -2.29
C LEU A 65 -2.04 -10.76 -3.09
N PHE A 66 -2.53 -11.82 -3.74
CA PHE A 66 -1.70 -12.79 -4.46
C PHE A 66 -2.24 -12.99 -5.88
#